data_AF-A0A2X3KEP9-F1
#
_entry.id   AF-A0A2X3KEP9-F1
#
_cell.length_a   1.000
_cell.length_b   1.000
_cell.length_c   1.000
_cell.angle_alpha   90.00
_cell.angle_beta   90.00
_cell.angle_gamma   90.00
#
_symmetry.space_group_name_H-M   'P 1'
#
loop_
_entity.id
_entity.type
_entity.pdbx_description
1 polymer ?
#
loop_
_entity_poly.entity_id
_entity_poly.type
_entity_poly.pdbx_seq_one_letter_code
_entity_poly.pdbx_strand_id
1 'polypeptide(L)' 'MSELKIAVSRSCPDCFSTHRACVNIDESNYIDVAAIILSVSDVERGKLDEIDATGYDIPVFYCNGK' A
#
# COMPACT_ATOMS: atom_id res chain seq x y z
N MET A 1 18.74 10.44 -5.70
CA MET A 1 18.02 9.45 -4.87
C MET A 1 16.88 8.90 -5.70
N SER A 2 16.67 7.59 -5.73
CA SER A 2 15.51 7.01 -6.42
C SER A 2 14.23 7.38 -5.66
N GLU A 3 13.19 7.74 -6.40
CA GLU A 3 11.90 8.09 -5.82
C GLU A 3 11.21 6.84 -5.26
N LEU A 4 10.76 6.92 -4.01
CA LEU A 4 10.02 5.83 -3.37
C LEU A 4 8.61 5.72 -3.94
N LYS A 5 8.18 4.49 -4.23
CA LYS A 5 6.90 4.15 -4.83
C LYS A 5 5.75 4.20 -3.83
N ILE A 6 4.52 4.10 -4.32
CA ILE A 6 3.32 3.89 -3.51
C ILE A 6 2.83 2.46 -3.74
N ALA A 7 2.67 1.66 -2.68
CA ALA A 7 2.07 0.34 -2.80
C ALA A 7 0.54 0.46 -2.73
N VAL A 8 -0.18 -0.19 -3.63
CA VAL A 8 -1.62 0.00 -3.81
C VAL A 8 -2.31 -1.33 -3.97
N SER A 9 -3.41 -1.52 -3.25
CA SER A 9 -4.31 -2.64 -3.45
C SER A 9 -5.02 -2.59 -4.82
N ARG A 10 -5.23 -3.76 -5.43
CA ARG A 10 -6.02 -3.90 -6.67
C ARG A 10 -7.47 -3.45 -6.50
N SER A 11 -7.99 -3.47 -5.28
CA SER A 11 -9.37 -3.11 -4.97
C SER A 11 -9.60 -1.61 -4.81
N CYS A 12 -8.53 -0.79 -4.89
CA CYS A 12 -8.61 0.66 -4.76
C CYS A 12 -8.02 1.41 -5.98
N PRO A 13 -8.45 1.10 -7.22
CA PRO A 13 -8.06 1.91 -8.36
C PRO A 13 -8.74 3.29 -8.24
N ASP A 14 -8.00 4.36 -8.55
CA ASP A 14 -8.50 5.75 -8.65
C ASP A 14 -8.91 6.45 -7.33
N CYS A 15 -8.64 5.88 -6.15
CA CYS A 15 -8.98 6.54 -4.88
C CYS A 15 -8.01 7.67 -4.47
N PHE A 16 -6.92 7.88 -5.22
CA PHE A 16 -5.89 8.87 -4.93
C PHE A 16 -5.16 9.28 -6.22
N SER A 17 -4.49 10.42 -6.17
CA SER A 17 -3.62 10.90 -7.25
C SER A 17 -2.21 11.11 -6.72
N THR A 18 -1.20 10.66 -7.46
CA THR A 18 0.21 10.79 -7.09
C THR A 18 1.06 10.98 -8.34
N HIS A 19 2.18 11.68 -8.18
CA HIS A 19 3.22 11.78 -9.21
C HIS A 19 4.22 10.61 -9.14
N ARG A 20 4.17 9.82 -8.06
CA ARG A 20 5.07 8.69 -7.81
C ARG A 20 4.58 7.44 -8.53
N ALA A 21 5.50 6.57 -8.90
CA ALA A 21 5.13 5.26 -9.43
C ALA A 21 4.35 4.43 -8.40
N CYS A 22 3.30 3.75 -8.87
CA CYS A 22 2.51 2.82 -8.07
C CYS A 22 2.94 1.38 -8.34
N VAL A 23 2.94 0.55 -7.29
CA VAL A 23 3.21 -0.89 -7.34
C VAL A 23 2.11 -1.62 -6.60
N ASN A 24 1.87 -2.88 -6.96
CA ASN A 24 0.91 -3.69 -6.24
C ASN A 24 1.41 -4.08 -4.85
N ILE A 25 0.52 -4.13 -3.85
CA ILE A 25 0.85 -4.68 -2.52
C ILE A 25 1.25 -6.17 -2.58
N ASP A 26 0.71 -6.94 -3.52
CA ASP A 26 1.05 -8.37 -3.68
C ASP A 26 2.40 -8.59 -4.41
N GLU A 27 2.94 -7.56 -5.05
CA GLU A 27 4.16 -7.64 -5.87
C GLU A 27 5.33 -6.86 -5.26
N SER A 28 5.13 -6.23 -4.10
CA SER A 28 6.11 -5.40 -3.43
C SER A 28 6.54 -5.99 -2.10
N ASN A 29 7.84 -5.85 -1.79
CA ASN A 29 8.40 -6.18 -0.47
C ASN A 29 8.42 -4.95 0.47
N TYR A 30 7.78 -3.84 0.08
CA TYR A 30 7.64 -2.61 0.85
C TYR A 30 8.94 -1.80 1.14
N ILE A 31 10.11 -2.32 0.77
CA ILE A 31 11.42 -1.67 1.00
C ILE A 31 11.59 -0.37 0.21
N ASP A 32 11.04 -0.31 -1.01
CA ASP A 32 11.12 0.85 -1.90
C ASP A 32 9.80 1.66 -1.93
N VAL A 33 9.03 1.59 -0.85
CA VAL A 33 7.69 2.17 -0.75
C VAL A 33 7.66 3.26 0.31
N ALA A 34 7.05 4.41 -0.01
CA ALA A 34 6.87 5.52 0.93
C ALA A 34 5.52 5.48 1.67
N ALA A 35 4.50 4.87 1.06
CA ALA A 35 3.18 4.71 1.67
C ALA A 35 2.45 3.52 1.04
N ILE A 36 1.55 2.92 1.83
CA ILE A 36 0.76 1.76 1.42
C ILE A 36 -0.71 2.14 1.44
N ILE A 37 -1.45 1.79 0.39
CA ILE A 37 -2.89 1.99 0.28
C ILE A 37 -3.57 0.63 0.26
N LEU A 38 -4.30 0.34 1.33
CA LEU A 38 -5.06 -0.91 1.49
C LEU A 38 -6.56 -0.66 1.30
N SER A 39 -7.25 -1.70 0.82
CA SER A 39 -8.70 -1.76 0.93
C SER A 39 -9.11 -2.38 2.26
N VAL A 40 -10.37 -2.15 2.66
CA VAL A 40 -10.96 -2.83 3.84
C VAL A 40 -10.81 -4.35 3.71
N SER A 41 -11.04 -4.90 2.52
CA SER A 41 -10.91 -6.33 2.26
C SER A 41 -9.49 -6.86 2.44
N ASP A 42 -8.45 -6.06 2.16
CA ASP A 42 -7.06 -6.51 2.40
C ASP A 42 -6.74 -6.56 3.89
N VAL A 43 -7.32 -5.65 4.66
CA VAL A 43 -7.15 -5.60 6.11
C VAL A 43 -7.88 -6.78 6.75
N GLU A 44 -9.10 -7.09 6.29
CA GLU A 44 -9.83 -8.29 6.71
C GLU A 44 -9.10 -9.59 6.34
N ARG A 45 -8.26 -9.56 5.30
CA ARG A 45 -7.39 -10.68 4.91
C ARG A 45 -6.08 -10.75 5.71
N GLY A 46 -5.84 -9.82 6.63
CA GLY A 46 -4.64 -9.79 7.47
C GLY A 46 -3.42 -9.10 6.84
N LYS A 47 -3.59 -8.35 5.74
CA LYS A 47 -2.48 -7.68 5.07
C LYS A 47 -1.84 -6.60 5.95
N LEU A 48 -2.63 -5.95 6.79
CA LEU A 48 -2.15 -4.97 7.74
C LEU A 48 -1.20 -5.60 8.76
N ASP A 49 -1.55 -6.75 9.32
CA ASP A 49 -0.71 -7.49 10.26
C ASP A 49 0.61 -7.94 9.61
N GLU A 50 0.57 -8.37 8.34
CA GLU A 50 1.79 -8.68 7.57
C GLU A 50 2.71 -7.47 7.43
N ILE A 51 2.15 -6.28 7.16
CA ILE A 51 2.90 -5.04 7.02
C ILE A 51 3.47 -4.60 8.38
N ASP A 52 2.68 -4.66 9.45
CA ASP A 52 3.13 -4.33 10.81
C ASP A 52 4.29 -5.24 11.25
N ALA A 53 4.20 -6.54 10.94
CA ALA A 53 5.25 -7.52 11.23
C ALA A 53 6.57 -7.24 10.49
N THR A 54 6.58 -6.44 9.41
CA THR A 54 7.83 -6.03 8.75
C THR A 54 8.67 -5.08 9.60
N GLY A 55 8.03 -4.33 10.52
CA GLY A 55 8.70 -3.33 11.36
C GLY A 55 9.22 -2.11 10.59
N TYR A 56 8.79 -1.90 9.33
CA TYR A 56 9.25 -0.77 8.51
C TYR A 56 8.60 0.57 8.87
N ASP A 57 7.55 0.58 9.69
CA ASP A 57 6.84 1.79 10.13
C ASP A 57 6.36 2.68 8.96
N ILE A 58 5.92 2.03 7.87
CA ILE A 58 5.47 2.72 6.65
C ILE A 58 4.02 3.19 6.86
N PRO A 59 3.67 4.44 6.51
CA PRO A 59 2.30 4.94 6.66
C PRO A 59 1.32 4.17 5.77
N VAL A 60 0.26 3.66 6.40
CA VAL A 60 -0.83 2.92 5.75
C VAL A 60 -2.09 3.78 5.67
N PHE A 61 -2.66 3.90 4.47
CA PHE A 61 -3.91 4.59 4.20
C PHE A 61 -4.99 3.60 3.79
N TYR A 62 -6.22 3.86 4.22
CA TYR A 62 -7.38 3.04 3.91
C TYR A 62 -8.20 3.69 2.81
N CYS A 63 -8.50 2.93 1.77
CA CYS A 63 -9.46 3.31 0.75
C CYS A 63 -10.69 2.41 0.86
N ASN A 64 -11.84 3.06 1.03
CA ASN A 64 -13.13 2.38 0.97
C ASN A 64 -13.59 2.50 -0.49
N GLY A 65 -13.36 1.44 -1.27
CA GLY A 65 -13.84 1.35 -2.65
C GLY A 65 -15.35 1.54 -2.66
N LYS A 66 -15.84 2.42 -3.53
CA LYS A 66 -17.28 2.53 -3.80
C LYS A 66 -17.78 1.33 -4.59
#